data_AF-A0A945QI28-F1
#
_entry.id   AF-A0A945QI28-F1
#
_cell.length_a   1.000
_cell.length_b   1.000
_cell.length_c   1.000
_cell.angle_alpha   90.00
_cell.angle_beta   90.00
_cell.angle_gamma   90.00
#
_symmetry.space_group_name_H-M   'P 1'
#
loop_
_entity.id
_entity.type
_entity.pdbx_description
1 polymer ?
#
loop_
_entity_poly.entity_id
_entity_poly.type
_entity_poly.pdbx_seq_one_letter_code
_entity_poly.pdbx_strand_id
1 'polypeptide(L)'
;MADDIRLSQITGTFGVGSLRVQIGGLSMIAAGLDHWYQPYTLTRQLQNNRIDEKEFVIYESRLQSYLDVDYFKSPPEYRDSKKADNTHIPVPFFRFPKYSYCSFNQGKNACGRLQKLKESDKTLRRMCQHCTTNNRKSIMYQVNLVVACKKGHVDEFPWSQWAHNTITPKCDEKNLIFLQSAGSGVRGQKVKCTECNKSNDLSVGFYKLMDEISKCKGSMPWHGSNVRESCDEEVIGMFTNQTSLYQPTLKSSLFIPVDVEDSIQDIDLEFQNNRHIKYEVNDFFQDCINEDKDYILKQLEKFLDRSPIIEVLSEFTEESIREALLRRVLGEKETLESNDPEILSDQDYRYQEYKVLEAGVNNKYIKTETTEINNYSPMVNKYINKIVRVESILQTTALTGFSRRGGSSDLKKGKKLLWRNMPSSGRRWLPATQNYGEGLFIDFNSEYLKNHTSVQGVKERLAKIENNLLKEDNAFFNDVNFSIKLLFTH
;
A
#
# COMPACT_ATOMS: atom_id res chain seq x y z
N MET A 1 -8.92 -13.46 -19.79
CA MET A 1 -7.84 -12.48 -19.90
C MET A 1 -7.41 -12.16 -18.49
N ALA A 2 -6.17 -12.49 -18.15
CA ALA A 2 -5.59 -12.01 -16.91
C ALA A 2 -5.44 -10.48 -17.04
N ASP A 3 -5.71 -9.77 -15.95
CA ASP A 3 -5.45 -8.34 -15.88
C ASP A 3 -3.96 -8.17 -15.57
N ASP A 4 -3.20 -7.61 -16.50
CA ASP A 4 -1.80 -7.28 -16.25
C ASP A 4 -1.74 -6.03 -15.36
N ILE A 5 -1.17 -6.17 -14.17
CA ILE A 5 -1.03 -5.09 -13.19
C ILE A 5 0.45 -4.86 -12.93
N ARG A 6 0.90 -3.60 -12.99
CA ARG A 6 2.29 -3.25 -12.66
C ARG A 6 2.54 -3.46 -11.17
N LEU A 7 3.73 -3.93 -10.81
CA LEU A 7 4.12 -4.16 -9.40
C LEU A 7 3.93 -2.90 -8.53
N SER A 8 4.31 -1.72 -9.06
CA SER A 8 4.13 -0.43 -8.36
C SER A 8 2.68 -0.06 -8.11
N GLN A 9 1.73 -0.58 -8.91
CA GLN A 9 0.31 -0.38 -8.65
C GLN A 9 -0.18 -1.32 -7.53
N ILE A 10 0.37 -2.54 -7.42
CA ILE A 10 0.06 -3.46 -6.33
C ILE A 10 0.59 -2.94 -4.98
N THR A 11 1.69 -2.18 -4.97
CA THR A 11 2.17 -1.50 -3.75
C THR A 11 1.57 -0.11 -3.56
N GLY A 12 0.56 0.26 -4.34
CA GLY A 12 -0.10 1.56 -4.28
C GLY A 12 -1.59 1.49 -4.56
N THR A 13 -1.99 1.93 -5.75
CA THR A 13 -3.40 2.11 -6.16
C THR A 13 -4.26 0.85 -6.06
N PHE A 14 -3.66 -0.32 -6.25
CA PHE A 14 -4.29 -1.64 -6.21
C PHE A 14 -3.72 -2.53 -5.09
N GLY A 15 -3.17 -1.90 -4.03
CA GLY A 15 -2.67 -2.60 -2.86
C GLY A 15 -3.75 -3.10 -1.91
N VAL A 16 -3.34 -3.63 -0.77
CA VAL A 16 -4.21 -4.26 0.23
C VAL A 16 -5.44 -3.40 0.54
N GLY A 17 -6.63 -3.99 0.50
CA GLY A 17 -7.88 -3.29 0.77
C GLY A 17 -8.41 -2.43 -0.38
N SER A 18 -7.66 -2.25 -1.47
CA SER A 18 -8.16 -1.55 -2.66
C SER A 18 -9.25 -2.37 -3.38
N LEU A 19 -10.19 -1.67 -4.01
CA LEU A 19 -11.20 -2.28 -4.87
C LEU A 19 -10.81 -2.09 -6.33
N ARG A 20 -10.85 -3.17 -7.11
CA ARG A 20 -10.54 -3.16 -8.54
C ARG A 20 -11.60 -3.96 -9.30
N VAL A 21 -12.09 -3.37 -10.39
CA VAL A 21 -12.98 -4.06 -11.33
C VAL A 21 -12.12 -4.77 -12.37
N GLN A 22 -12.22 -6.09 -12.45
CA GLN A 22 -11.50 -6.89 -13.44
C GLN A 22 -12.11 -6.75 -14.84
N ILE A 23 -11.33 -7.12 -15.86
CA ILE A 23 -11.83 -7.35 -17.22
C ILE A 23 -12.94 -8.42 -17.14
N GLY A 24 -14.18 -8.01 -17.39
CA GLY A 24 -15.38 -8.84 -17.22
C GLY A 24 -16.39 -8.30 -16.20
N GLY A 25 -16.05 -7.20 -15.51
CA GLY A 25 -16.99 -6.46 -14.64
C GLY A 25 -17.10 -6.99 -13.22
N LEU A 26 -16.18 -7.86 -12.79
CA LEU A 26 -16.14 -8.39 -11.43
C LEU A 26 -15.28 -7.48 -10.54
N SER A 27 -15.91 -6.83 -9.58
CA SER A 27 -15.26 -6.08 -8.51
C SER A 27 -14.67 -7.02 -7.47
N MET A 28 -13.38 -6.81 -7.21
CA MET A 28 -12.56 -7.62 -6.31
C MET A 28 -11.80 -6.69 -5.35
N ILE A 29 -11.61 -7.10 -4.10
CA ILE A 29 -10.80 -6.40 -3.10
C ILE A 29 -9.47 -7.12 -2.91
N ALA A 30 -8.35 -6.40 -2.92
CA ALA A 30 -7.01 -6.96 -2.70
C ALA A 30 -6.90 -7.46 -1.24
N ALA A 31 -6.45 -8.69 -1.05
CA ALA A 31 -6.42 -9.31 0.28
C ALA A 31 -5.26 -8.78 1.14
N GLY A 32 -5.44 -8.89 2.47
CA GLY A 32 -4.43 -8.59 3.49
C GLY A 32 -3.16 -9.43 3.36
N LEU A 33 -2.08 -8.95 3.96
CA LEU A 33 -0.74 -9.54 3.84
C LEU A 33 -0.66 -10.97 4.38
N ASP A 34 -1.54 -11.35 5.32
CA ASP A 34 -1.68 -12.72 5.84
C ASP A 34 -2.06 -13.73 4.75
N HIS A 35 -2.63 -13.28 3.63
CA HIS A 35 -3.00 -14.15 2.51
C HIS A 35 -1.91 -14.25 1.45
N TRP A 36 -0.90 -13.37 1.50
CA TRP A 36 0.15 -13.35 0.49
C TRP A 36 1.11 -14.52 0.70
N TYR A 37 1.60 -15.08 -0.41
CA TYR A 37 2.50 -16.24 -0.43
C TYR A 37 1.96 -17.48 0.32
N GLN A 38 0.64 -17.57 0.51
CA GLN A 38 0.04 -18.72 1.19
C GLN A 38 -0.28 -19.88 0.24
N PRO A 39 0.02 -21.14 0.60
CA PRO A 39 -0.22 -22.30 -0.26
C PRO A 39 -1.67 -22.48 -0.74
N TYR A 40 -2.66 -22.12 0.08
CA TYR A 40 -4.08 -22.26 -0.27
C TYR A 40 -4.59 -21.19 -1.25
N THR A 41 -3.81 -20.14 -1.49
CA THR A 41 -4.12 -19.11 -2.51
C THR A 41 -3.58 -19.47 -3.89
N LEU A 42 -2.80 -20.55 -3.97
CA LEU A 42 -2.13 -21.00 -5.17
C LEU A 42 -3.12 -21.55 -6.21
N THR A 43 -2.79 -21.35 -7.48
CA THR A 43 -3.51 -21.95 -8.59
C THR A 43 -3.31 -23.48 -8.58
N ARG A 44 -4.17 -24.24 -9.29
CA ARG A 44 -3.98 -25.69 -9.45
C ARG A 44 -2.58 -26.07 -9.97
N GLN A 45 -1.92 -25.17 -10.69
CA GLN A 45 -0.57 -25.37 -11.24
C GLN A 45 0.54 -25.28 -10.18
N LEU A 46 0.23 -24.78 -8.99
CA LEU A 46 1.17 -24.53 -7.90
C LEU A 46 0.94 -25.40 -6.66
N GLN A 47 -0.04 -26.32 -6.69
CA GLN A 47 -0.38 -27.15 -5.52
C GLN A 47 0.75 -28.07 -5.04
N ASN A 48 1.78 -28.29 -5.85
CA ASN A 48 2.92 -29.15 -5.55
C ASN A 48 4.28 -28.41 -5.45
N ASN A 49 4.32 -27.09 -5.64
CA ASN A 49 5.56 -26.32 -5.61
C ASN A 49 5.67 -25.49 -4.33
N ARG A 50 6.84 -25.52 -3.69
CA ARG A 50 7.16 -24.64 -2.57
C ARG A 50 7.36 -23.22 -3.09
N ILE A 51 6.68 -22.26 -2.50
CA ILE A 51 6.97 -20.84 -2.74
C ILE A 51 8.23 -20.50 -1.96
N ASP A 52 9.18 -19.89 -2.64
CA ASP A 52 10.38 -19.37 -2.02
C ASP A 52 10.23 -17.87 -1.77
N GLU A 53 9.77 -17.51 -0.58
CA GLU A 53 9.50 -16.12 -0.21
C GLU A 53 10.76 -15.24 -0.18
N LYS A 54 11.96 -15.84 -0.13
CA LYS A 54 13.24 -15.13 -0.01
C LYS A 54 13.58 -14.34 -1.26
N GLU A 55 13.11 -14.78 -2.43
CA GLU A 55 13.29 -14.04 -3.68
C GLU A 55 12.69 -12.64 -3.61
N PHE A 56 11.57 -12.51 -2.90
CA PHE A 56 10.81 -11.26 -2.83
C PHE A 56 11.29 -10.31 -1.74
N VAL A 57 12.24 -10.70 -0.89
CA VAL A 57 12.73 -9.85 0.20
C VAL A 57 13.51 -8.67 -0.37
N ILE A 58 13.11 -7.47 0.05
CA ILE A 58 13.78 -6.20 -0.18
C ILE A 58 14.37 -5.74 1.15
N TYR A 59 15.65 -5.39 1.12
CA TYR A 59 16.37 -4.81 2.23
C TYR A 59 16.56 -3.31 1.98
N GLU A 60 16.20 -2.50 2.98
CA GLU A 60 16.43 -1.06 3.00
C GLU A 60 16.49 -0.58 4.45
N SER A 61 17.70 -0.49 5.01
CA SER A 61 17.96 -0.29 6.45
C SER A 61 17.31 0.98 7.01
N ARG A 62 17.46 2.10 6.28
CA ARG A 62 16.92 3.41 6.68
C ARG A 62 15.41 3.37 6.78
N LEU A 63 14.75 2.85 5.74
CA LEU A 63 13.28 2.78 5.71
C LEU A 63 12.74 1.73 6.69
N GLN A 64 13.44 0.61 6.88
CA GLN A 64 13.11 -0.39 7.91
C GLN A 64 13.11 0.23 9.30
N SER A 65 14.18 0.96 9.63
CA SER A 65 14.35 1.65 10.90
C SER A 65 13.28 2.73 11.10
N TYR A 66 13.02 3.53 10.07
CA TYR A 66 12.01 4.60 10.12
C TYR A 66 10.59 4.07 10.28
N LEU A 67 10.25 2.97 9.60
CA LEU A 67 8.91 2.38 9.65
C LEU A 67 8.70 1.40 10.79
N ASP A 68 9.74 1.05 11.56
CA ASP A 68 9.73 -0.03 12.56
C ASP A 68 9.15 -1.33 11.96
N VAL A 69 9.88 -1.85 10.98
CA VAL A 69 9.61 -3.11 10.27
C VAL A 69 10.89 -3.89 10.07
N ASP A 70 10.75 -5.20 10.01
CA ASP A 70 11.88 -6.12 9.96
C ASP A 70 12.50 -6.14 8.55
N TYR A 71 11.67 -6.09 7.50
CA TYR A 71 12.08 -6.07 6.09
C TYR A 71 10.90 -5.71 5.17
N PHE A 72 11.13 -5.63 3.87
CA PHE A 72 10.07 -5.45 2.87
C PHE A 72 9.94 -6.64 1.93
N LYS A 73 8.80 -6.77 1.26
CA LYS A 73 8.63 -7.74 0.16
C LYS A 73 8.09 -7.10 -1.11
N SER A 74 8.67 -7.44 -2.25
CA SER A 74 8.09 -7.12 -3.56
C SER A 74 6.89 -8.03 -3.85
N PRO A 75 5.77 -7.51 -4.38
CA PRO A 75 4.70 -8.38 -4.86
C PRO A 75 5.22 -9.41 -5.85
N PRO A 76 4.64 -10.63 -5.88
CA PRO A 76 5.10 -11.67 -6.78
C PRO A 76 4.91 -11.25 -8.24
N GLU A 77 5.98 -11.41 -9.04
CA GLU A 77 5.91 -11.25 -10.48
C GLU A 77 5.26 -12.50 -11.10
N TYR A 78 4.19 -12.32 -11.87
CA TYR A 78 3.58 -13.45 -12.57
C TYR A 78 4.47 -13.89 -13.73
N ARG A 79 5.03 -15.10 -13.62
CA ARG A 79 5.87 -15.71 -14.64
C ARG A 79 5.22 -16.98 -15.16
N ASP A 80 5.12 -17.12 -16.48
CA ASP A 80 4.71 -18.35 -17.16
C ASP A 80 5.95 -19.03 -17.75
N SER A 81 6.66 -19.77 -16.91
CA SER A 81 7.87 -20.51 -17.30
C SER A 81 7.92 -21.84 -16.58
N LYS A 82 8.38 -22.89 -17.28
CA LYS A 82 8.63 -24.20 -16.69
C LYS A 82 10.01 -24.34 -16.06
N LYS A 83 10.91 -23.39 -16.33
CA LYS A 83 12.32 -23.43 -15.90
C LYS A 83 12.62 -22.46 -14.75
N ALA A 84 11.72 -21.53 -14.47
CA ALA A 84 11.91 -20.56 -13.40
C ALA A 84 11.20 -21.04 -12.13
N ASP A 85 11.82 -20.76 -10.99
CA ASP A 85 11.18 -20.89 -9.69
C ASP A 85 10.15 -19.78 -9.49
N ASN A 86 9.30 -19.95 -8.47
CA ASN A 86 8.30 -18.96 -8.07
C ASN A 86 7.37 -18.48 -9.21
N THR A 87 7.06 -19.36 -10.15
CA THR A 87 6.17 -19.04 -11.27
C THR A 87 4.71 -19.10 -10.86
N HIS A 88 3.82 -18.43 -11.61
CA HIS A 88 2.36 -18.48 -11.39
C HIS A 88 1.83 -18.02 -10.02
N ILE A 89 2.63 -17.33 -9.19
CA ILE A 89 2.20 -16.90 -7.85
C ILE A 89 1.25 -15.70 -7.99
N PRO A 90 -0.02 -15.81 -7.56
CA PRO A 90 -0.96 -14.71 -7.65
C PRO A 90 -0.88 -13.78 -6.45
N VAL A 91 -1.21 -12.50 -6.65
CA VAL A 91 -1.66 -11.65 -5.54
C VAL A 91 -3.12 -12.01 -5.23
N PRO A 92 -3.47 -12.35 -3.98
CA PRO A 92 -4.82 -12.79 -3.63
C PRO A 92 -5.84 -11.64 -3.65
N PHE A 93 -7.02 -11.92 -4.20
CA PHE A 93 -8.18 -11.02 -4.18
C PHE A 93 -9.44 -11.77 -3.76
N PHE A 94 -10.38 -11.05 -3.11
CA PHE A 94 -11.70 -11.55 -2.76
C PHE A 94 -12.80 -10.85 -3.54
N ARG A 95 -13.89 -11.56 -3.86
CA ARG A 95 -15.09 -10.92 -4.42
C ARG A 95 -15.67 -9.97 -3.39
N PHE A 96 -15.72 -8.68 -3.73
CA PHE A 96 -16.38 -7.68 -2.92
C PHE A 96 -16.85 -6.51 -3.81
N PRO A 97 -18.11 -6.07 -3.71
CA PRO A 97 -19.17 -6.51 -2.79
C PRO A 97 -19.70 -7.91 -3.09
N LYS A 98 -20.27 -8.61 -2.10
CA LYS A 98 -20.77 -9.99 -2.31
C LYS A 98 -22.13 -10.05 -2.97
N TYR A 99 -22.91 -8.97 -2.94
CA TYR A 99 -24.24 -8.96 -3.55
C TYR A 99 -24.20 -8.79 -5.07
N SER A 100 -25.12 -9.47 -5.73
CA SER A 100 -25.42 -9.31 -7.15
C SER A 100 -26.93 -9.19 -7.35
N TYR A 101 -27.35 -8.47 -8.38
CA TYR A 101 -28.75 -8.33 -8.77
C TYR A 101 -29.00 -8.85 -10.18
N CYS A 102 -30.20 -9.37 -10.40
CA CYS A 102 -30.66 -9.81 -11.73
C CYS A 102 -30.81 -8.61 -12.68
N SER A 103 -30.20 -8.68 -13.88
CA SER A 103 -30.24 -7.61 -14.88
C SER A 103 -31.63 -7.30 -15.41
N PHE A 104 -32.55 -8.26 -15.29
CA PHE A 104 -33.95 -8.05 -15.57
C PHE A 104 -34.62 -7.36 -14.36
N ASN A 105 -34.31 -6.08 -14.16
CA ASN A 105 -34.71 -5.26 -13.01
C ASN A 105 -35.62 -4.06 -13.37
N GLN A 106 -36.13 -4.00 -14.60
CA GLN A 106 -36.98 -2.90 -15.10
C GLN A 106 -38.35 -3.41 -15.51
N GLY A 107 -39.38 -2.56 -15.36
CA GLY A 107 -40.76 -2.83 -15.75
C GLY A 107 -41.60 -3.52 -14.66
N LYS A 108 -42.88 -3.75 -14.98
CA LYS A 108 -43.90 -4.23 -14.03
C LYS A 108 -43.65 -5.65 -13.50
N ASN A 109 -43.04 -6.50 -14.33
CA ASN A 109 -42.74 -7.91 -14.01
C ASN A 109 -41.25 -8.15 -13.78
N ALA A 110 -40.50 -7.12 -13.36
CA ALA A 110 -39.07 -7.22 -13.10
C ALA A 110 -38.73 -8.33 -12.09
N CYS A 111 -37.64 -9.05 -12.32
CA CYS A 111 -37.10 -9.99 -11.35
C CYS A 111 -36.27 -9.24 -10.30
N GLY A 112 -35.24 -8.50 -10.72
CA GLY A 112 -34.39 -7.69 -9.85
C GLY A 112 -33.71 -8.43 -8.69
N ARG A 113 -33.81 -9.76 -8.60
CA ARG A 113 -33.46 -10.53 -7.39
C ARG A 113 -32.05 -10.24 -6.94
N LEU A 114 -31.93 -9.87 -5.66
CA LEU A 114 -30.66 -9.67 -5.00
C LEU A 114 -30.18 -11.01 -4.42
N GLN A 115 -28.92 -11.34 -4.65
CA GLN A 115 -28.30 -12.60 -4.21
C GLN A 115 -26.92 -12.31 -3.63
N LYS A 116 -26.69 -12.79 -2.40
CA LYS A 116 -25.38 -12.76 -1.76
C LYS A 116 -24.56 -13.98 -2.20
N LEU A 117 -23.34 -13.74 -2.65
CA LEU A 117 -22.43 -14.76 -3.15
C LEU A 117 -21.26 -14.94 -2.18
N LYS A 118 -20.50 -16.03 -2.36
CA LYS A 118 -19.29 -16.27 -1.56
C LYS A 118 -18.16 -15.37 -2.04
N GLU A 119 -17.28 -14.96 -1.14
CA GLU A 119 -16.05 -14.21 -1.44
C GLU A 119 -15.11 -14.96 -2.39
N SER A 120 -15.16 -16.29 -2.39
CA SER A 120 -14.36 -17.17 -3.27
C SER A 120 -14.93 -17.32 -4.68
N ASP A 121 -16.05 -16.67 -4.98
CA ASP A 121 -16.78 -16.85 -6.21
C ASP A 121 -16.23 -16.01 -7.37
N LYS A 122 -15.51 -16.70 -8.26
CA LYS A 122 -14.81 -16.14 -9.42
C LYS A 122 -15.67 -16.12 -10.70
N THR A 123 -16.97 -16.40 -10.60
CA THR A 123 -17.83 -16.51 -11.80
C THR A 123 -18.07 -15.14 -12.42
N LEU A 124 -17.48 -14.89 -13.60
CA LEU A 124 -17.62 -13.62 -14.32
C LEU A 124 -19.04 -13.39 -14.85
N ARG A 125 -19.65 -14.42 -15.45
CA ARG A 125 -21.01 -14.35 -16.01
C ARG A 125 -21.90 -15.37 -15.33
N ARG A 126 -22.73 -14.90 -14.39
CA ARG A 126 -23.72 -15.73 -13.70
C ARG A 126 -25.10 -15.51 -14.28
N MET A 127 -25.80 -16.59 -14.57
CA MET A 127 -27.23 -16.55 -14.92
C MET A 127 -28.10 -16.48 -13.66
N CYS A 128 -29.16 -15.69 -13.70
CA CYS A 128 -30.17 -15.68 -12.66
C CYS A 128 -30.98 -16.99 -12.71
N GLN A 129 -30.80 -17.86 -11.72
CA GLN A 129 -31.48 -19.15 -11.63
C GLN A 129 -33.01 -19.00 -11.71
N HIS A 130 -33.58 -18.02 -11.01
CA HIS A 130 -35.02 -17.77 -11.02
C HIS A 130 -35.56 -17.39 -12.41
N CYS A 131 -34.83 -16.58 -13.18
CA CYS A 131 -35.20 -16.28 -14.56
C CYS A 131 -35.05 -17.51 -15.46
N THR A 132 -33.96 -18.27 -15.28
CA THR A 132 -33.71 -19.48 -16.07
C THR A 132 -34.80 -20.53 -15.89
N THR A 133 -35.26 -20.77 -14.66
CA THR A 133 -36.41 -21.66 -14.38
C THR A 133 -37.71 -21.17 -15.01
N ASN A 134 -37.85 -19.86 -15.22
CA ASN A 134 -39.01 -19.23 -15.89
C ASN A 134 -38.76 -18.97 -17.39
N ASN A 135 -37.92 -19.78 -18.05
CA ASN A 135 -37.61 -19.69 -19.48
C ASN A 135 -37.09 -18.31 -19.95
N ARG A 136 -36.42 -17.56 -19.07
CA ARG A 136 -35.80 -16.27 -19.38
C ARG A 136 -34.29 -16.30 -19.14
N LYS A 137 -33.52 -15.80 -20.10
CA LYS A 137 -32.07 -15.62 -19.97
C LYS A 137 -31.79 -14.22 -19.43
N SER A 138 -31.33 -14.12 -18.19
CA SER A 138 -30.88 -12.86 -17.58
C SER A 138 -29.64 -13.12 -16.73
N ILE A 139 -28.68 -12.20 -16.81
CA ILE A 139 -27.41 -12.27 -16.10
C ILE A 139 -27.50 -11.52 -14.77
N MET A 140 -26.66 -11.92 -13.81
CA MET A 140 -26.51 -11.26 -12.53
C MET A 140 -25.34 -10.27 -12.61
N TYR A 141 -25.58 -9.01 -12.31
CA TYR A 141 -24.54 -7.99 -12.15
C TYR A 141 -24.17 -7.83 -10.68
N GLN A 142 -22.90 -7.63 -10.38
CA GLN A 142 -22.48 -7.27 -9.03
C GLN A 142 -22.94 -5.85 -8.70
N VAL A 143 -23.34 -5.63 -7.45
CA VAL A 143 -23.63 -4.26 -6.99
C VAL A 143 -22.33 -3.47 -6.92
N ASN A 144 -22.41 -2.17 -7.18
CA ASN A 144 -21.28 -1.25 -7.08
C ASN A 144 -21.40 -0.32 -5.86
N LEU A 145 -22.22 -0.68 -4.87
CA LEU A 145 -22.51 0.12 -3.68
C LEU A 145 -22.00 -0.58 -2.42
N VAL A 146 -21.26 0.16 -1.59
CA VAL A 146 -20.70 -0.25 -0.29
C VAL A 146 -20.94 0.83 0.75
N VAL A 147 -20.56 0.57 2.00
CA VAL A 147 -20.45 1.60 3.03
C VAL A 147 -19.02 1.66 3.57
N ALA A 148 -18.51 2.85 3.90
CA ALA A 148 -17.15 3.02 4.41
C ALA A 148 -17.05 4.11 5.49
N CYS A 149 -16.09 3.97 6.42
CA CYS A 149 -15.80 4.94 7.47
C CYS A 149 -14.42 5.60 7.30
N LYS A 150 -14.15 6.67 8.07
CA LYS A 150 -12.86 7.38 8.03
C LYS A 150 -11.68 6.56 8.56
N LYS A 151 -11.92 5.57 9.42
CA LYS A 151 -10.90 4.63 9.94
C LYS A 151 -10.46 3.54 8.95
N GLY A 152 -10.98 3.54 7.72
CA GLY A 152 -10.52 2.64 6.65
C GLY A 152 -11.39 1.39 6.43
N HIS A 153 -12.39 1.14 7.28
CA HIS A 153 -13.31 0.00 7.12
C HIS A 153 -14.22 0.17 5.90
N VAL A 154 -14.57 -0.96 5.29
CA VAL A 154 -15.58 -1.03 4.22
C VAL A 154 -16.48 -2.24 4.46
N ASP A 155 -17.78 -2.07 4.31
CA ASP A 155 -18.76 -3.14 4.49
C ASP A 155 -19.78 -3.17 3.35
N GLU A 156 -20.54 -4.26 3.27
CA GLU A 156 -21.67 -4.36 2.36
C GLU A 156 -22.67 -3.23 2.64
N PHE A 157 -23.29 -2.69 1.59
CA PHE A 157 -24.43 -1.81 1.80
C PHE A 157 -25.53 -2.56 2.57
N PRO A 158 -26.16 -1.94 3.58
CA PRO A 158 -27.11 -2.60 4.46
C PRO A 158 -28.47 -2.80 3.77
N TRP A 159 -28.51 -3.62 2.72
CA TRP A 159 -29.65 -3.79 1.80
C TRP A 159 -30.97 -4.10 2.49
N SER A 160 -30.96 -5.01 3.47
CA SER A 160 -32.17 -5.40 4.20
C SER A 160 -32.65 -4.28 5.11
N GLN A 161 -31.76 -3.69 5.91
CA GLN A 161 -32.10 -2.58 6.80
C GLN A 161 -32.59 -1.36 6.00
N TRP A 162 -31.95 -1.08 4.87
CA TRP A 162 -32.32 0.01 3.96
C TRP A 162 -33.73 -0.18 3.40
N ALA A 163 -34.04 -1.36 2.87
CA ALA A 163 -35.35 -1.64 2.26
C ALA A 163 -36.51 -1.55 3.27
N HIS A 164 -36.26 -1.86 4.54
CA HIS A 164 -37.27 -1.90 5.59
C HIS A 164 -37.29 -0.65 6.48
N ASN A 165 -36.29 0.23 6.33
CA ASN A 165 -36.08 1.42 7.15
C ASN A 165 -36.02 1.10 8.66
N THR A 166 -35.29 0.05 9.03
CA THR A 166 -35.15 -0.46 10.41
C THR A 166 -33.86 -1.27 10.59
N ILE A 167 -33.27 -1.24 11.78
CA ILE A 167 -32.06 -2.01 12.11
C ILE A 167 -32.32 -3.53 12.13
N THR A 168 -33.53 -3.92 12.53
CA THR A 168 -33.91 -5.32 12.79
C THR A 168 -35.03 -5.77 11.83
N PRO A 169 -34.75 -5.92 10.53
CA PRO A 169 -35.73 -6.43 9.58
C PRO A 169 -36.05 -7.90 9.92
N LYS A 170 -37.35 -8.25 9.91
CA LYS A 170 -37.82 -9.61 10.18
C LYS A 170 -37.80 -10.53 8.95
N CYS A 171 -37.81 -9.95 7.75
CA CYS A 171 -37.82 -10.69 6.48
C CYS A 171 -36.41 -11.18 6.11
N ASP A 172 -36.34 -12.35 5.44
CA ASP A 172 -35.07 -12.88 4.92
C ASP A 172 -34.52 -11.98 3.80
N GLU A 173 -33.20 -11.72 3.81
CA GLU A 173 -32.52 -10.94 2.77
C GLU A 173 -32.65 -11.53 1.36
N LYS A 174 -32.97 -12.82 1.24
CA LYS A 174 -33.25 -13.50 -0.05
C LYS A 174 -34.52 -13.01 -0.75
N ASN A 175 -35.39 -12.31 -0.03
CA ASN A 175 -36.64 -11.74 -0.54
C ASN A 175 -36.45 -10.30 -1.06
N LEU A 176 -35.21 -9.81 -1.12
CA LEU A 176 -34.90 -8.49 -1.66
C LEU A 176 -34.76 -8.52 -3.19
N ILE A 177 -35.32 -7.50 -3.81
CA ILE A 177 -35.16 -7.19 -5.24
C ILE A 177 -34.64 -5.76 -5.39
N PHE A 178 -33.67 -5.60 -6.28
CA PHE A 178 -33.15 -4.33 -6.73
C PHE A 178 -33.85 -3.95 -8.02
N LEU A 179 -34.50 -2.79 -8.05
CA LEU A 179 -35.30 -2.32 -9.17
C LEU A 179 -34.72 -1.01 -9.71
N GLN A 180 -34.75 -0.88 -11.03
CA GLN A 180 -34.40 0.35 -11.73
C GLN A 180 -35.67 0.90 -12.42
N SER A 181 -36.12 2.06 -11.98
CA SER A 181 -37.16 2.86 -12.61
C SER A 181 -36.55 3.82 -13.65
N ALA A 182 -37.40 4.51 -14.42
CA ALA A 182 -36.97 5.47 -15.42
C ALA A 182 -36.08 6.57 -14.80
N GLY A 183 -34.88 6.76 -15.36
CA GLY A 183 -33.84 7.66 -14.84
C GLY A 183 -32.44 7.12 -15.10
N SER A 184 -31.43 7.99 -15.11
CA SER A 184 -30.01 7.61 -15.19
C SER A 184 -29.34 7.67 -13.81
N GLY A 185 -28.41 6.75 -13.55
CA GLY A 185 -27.65 6.68 -12.29
C GLY A 185 -28.48 6.18 -11.10
N VAL A 186 -28.22 6.73 -9.91
CA VAL A 186 -28.90 6.37 -8.63
C VAL A 186 -30.38 6.76 -8.65
N ARG A 187 -30.75 7.77 -9.45
CA ARG A 187 -32.14 8.21 -9.56
C ARG A 187 -32.96 7.09 -10.20
N GLY A 188 -33.95 6.62 -9.46
CA GLY A 188 -34.81 5.49 -9.87
C GLY A 188 -34.30 4.12 -9.41
N GLN A 189 -33.16 4.02 -8.72
CA GLN A 189 -32.75 2.78 -8.08
C GLN A 189 -33.45 2.63 -6.73
N LYS A 190 -34.10 1.49 -6.53
CA LYS A 190 -34.79 1.17 -5.29
C LYS A 190 -34.62 -0.28 -4.89
N VAL A 191 -34.69 -0.52 -3.59
CA VAL A 191 -34.64 -1.86 -3.01
C VAL A 191 -36.02 -2.15 -2.45
N LYS A 192 -36.60 -3.29 -2.80
CA LYS A 192 -37.92 -3.73 -2.33
C LYS A 192 -37.84 -5.13 -1.75
N CYS A 193 -38.58 -5.37 -0.67
CA CYS A 193 -38.83 -6.71 -0.14
C CYS A 193 -40.11 -7.29 -0.76
N THR A 194 -40.05 -8.49 -1.33
CA THR A 194 -41.21 -9.15 -1.94
C THR A 194 -42.15 -9.77 -0.91
N GLU A 195 -41.70 -9.95 0.33
CA GLU A 195 -42.48 -10.57 1.40
C GLU A 195 -43.41 -9.57 2.10
N CYS A 196 -42.87 -8.43 2.55
CA CYS A 196 -43.65 -7.40 3.27
C CYS A 196 -43.97 -6.15 2.43
N ASN A 197 -43.57 -6.13 1.16
CA ASN A 197 -43.74 -5.00 0.23
C ASN A 197 -43.06 -3.66 0.60
N LYS A 198 -42.33 -3.57 1.72
CA LYS A 198 -41.53 -2.39 2.05
C LYS A 198 -40.45 -2.12 0.99
N SER A 199 -40.18 -0.85 0.73
CA SER A 199 -39.16 -0.43 -0.23
C SER A 199 -38.56 0.92 0.13
N ASN A 200 -37.34 1.18 -0.34
CA ASN A 200 -36.67 2.46 -0.17
C ASN A 200 -35.79 2.81 -1.38
N ASP A 201 -35.74 4.09 -1.74
CA ASP A 201 -35.01 4.61 -2.90
C ASP A 201 -33.55 4.94 -2.54
N LEU A 202 -32.59 4.62 -3.39
CA LEU A 202 -31.16 4.89 -3.15
C LEU A 202 -30.77 6.36 -3.40
N SER A 203 -31.64 7.16 -4.03
CA SER A 203 -31.38 8.55 -4.40
C SER A 203 -31.13 9.48 -3.20
N VAL A 204 -31.68 9.13 -2.04
CA VAL A 204 -31.55 9.88 -0.77
C VAL A 204 -30.47 9.28 0.13
N GLY A 205 -30.16 7.99 -0.03
CA GLY A 205 -29.52 7.14 0.98
C GLY A 205 -28.02 6.91 0.87
N PHE A 206 -27.39 7.36 -0.21
CA PHE A 206 -25.98 7.11 -0.42
C PHE A 206 -25.09 7.91 0.55
N TYR A 207 -25.36 9.21 0.73
CA TYR A 207 -24.52 10.06 1.58
C TYR A 207 -25.01 10.16 3.03
N LYS A 208 -26.28 9.83 3.28
CA LYS A 208 -26.92 9.98 4.59
C LYS A 208 -27.77 8.76 4.90
N LEU A 209 -27.11 7.75 5.49
CA LEU A 209 -27.80 6.62 6.09
C LEU A 209 -28.58 7.11 7.32
N MET A 210 -29.59 6.36 7.75
CA MET A 210 -30.23 6.60 9.06
C MET A 210 -29.19 6.44 10.18
N ASP A 211 -29.25 7.27 11.21
CA ASP A 211 -28.29 7.30 12.33
C ASP A 211 -28.05 5.92 12.98
N GLU A 212 -29.08 5.07 12.98
CA GLU A 212 -28.99 3.73 13.55
C GLU A 212 -28.27 2.72 12.64
N ILE A 213 -28.30 2.94 11.33
CA ILE A 213 -27.69 2.09 10.29
C ILE A 213 -26.31 2.65 9.87
N SER A 214 -26.02 3.91 10.21
CA SER A 214 -24.75 4.58 9.92
C SER A 214 -23.61 4.16 10.84
N LYS A 215 -23.81 3.36 11.88
CA LYS A 215 -22.71 2.93 12.76
C LYS A 215 -21.78 1.92 12.06
N CYS A 216 -20.48 2.20 12.10
CA CYS A 216 -19.49 1.28 11.54
C CYS A 216 -19.42 -0.03 12.32
N LYS A 217 -19.40 -1.16 11.60
CA LYS A 217 -19.23 -2.49 12.18
C LYS A 217 -17.77 -2.95 12.23
N GLY A 218 -16.83 -2.07 11.84
CA GLY A 218 -15.41 -2.36 11.75
C GLY A 218 -15.04 -3.44 10.72
N SER A 219 -15.87 -3.64 9.69
CA SER A 219 -15.69 -4.73 8.71
C SER A 219 -14.42 -4.56 7.87
N MET A 220 -13.63 -5.63 7.78
CA MET A 220 -12.38 -5.68 7.02
C MET A 220 -12.43 -6.84 6.01
N PRO A 221 -13.24 -6.75 4.93
CA PRO A 221 -13.47 -7.86 4.01
C PRO A 221 -12.21 -8.34 3.27
N TRP A 222 -11.16 -7.50 3.20
CA TRP A 222 -9.86 -7.89 2.63
C TRP A 222 -9.08 -8.87 3.53
N HIS A 223 -9.47 -9.04 4.79
CA HIS A 223 -8.88 -10.03 5.69
C HIS A 223 -9.67 -11.35 5.73
N GLY A 224 -10.80 -11.41 5.01
CA GLY A 224 -11.72 -12.54 4.96
C GLY A 224 -13.10 -12.20 5.53
N SER A 225 -14.04 -13.13 5.43
CA SER A 225 -15.38 -12.93 5.98
C SER A 225 -15.36 -12.81 7.50
N ASN A 226 -16.17 -11.88 8.02
CA ASN A 226 -16.42 -11.66 9.45
C ASN A 226 -15.21 -11.16 10.27
N VAL A 227 -14.13 -10.72 9.62
CA VAL A 227 -13.06 -10.00 10.31
C VAL A 227 -13.53 -8.59 10.62
N ARG A 228 -13.53 -8.24 11.91
CA ARG A 228 -14.01 -6.96 12.42
C ARG A 228 -13.14 -6.45 13.56
N GLU A 229 -13.13 -5.14 13.74
CA GLU A 229 -12.62 -4.50 14.95
C GLU A 229 -13.62 -3.51 15.53
N SER A 230 -13.36 -3.03 16.75
CA SER A 230 -14.19 -2.01 17.37
C SER A 230 -14.08 -0.69 16.60
N CYS A 231 -15.22 -0.07 16.29
CA CYS A 231 -15.28 1.19 15.58
C CYS A 231 -16.52 1.97 16.02
N ASP A 232 -16.32 3.26 16.28
CA ASP A 232 -17.29 4.26 16.72
C ASP A 232 -17.60 5.29 15.63
N GLU A 233 -16.96 5.18 14.47
CA GLU A 233 -17.17 6.07 13.32
C GLU A 233 -18.51 5.81 12.63
N GLU A 234 -18.99 6.83 11.92
CA GLU A 234 -20.11 6.69 11.00
C GLU A 234 -19.63 6.21 9.63
N VAL A 235 -20.42 5.36 8.99
CA VAL A 235 -20.28 4.96 7.60
C VAL A 235 -21.17 5.80 6.69
N ILE A 236 -20.71 6.02 5.46
CA ILE A 236 -21.53 6.55 4.37
C ILE A 236 -21.54 5.53 3.22
N GLY A 237 -22.62 5.53 2.45
CA GLY A 237 -22.66 4.83 1.18
C GLY A 237 -21.64 5.41 0.20
N MET A 238 -20.96 4.52 -0.52
CA MET A 238 -19.92 4.85 -1.49
C MET A 238 -20.00 3.91 -2.68
N PHE A 239 -19.60 4.41 -3.86
CA PHE A 239 -19.52 3.59 -5.04
C PHE A 239 -18.14 2.96 -5.10
N THR A 240 -18.06 1.72 -5.56
CA THR A 240 -16.81 0.96 -5.62
C THR A 240 -15.74 1.60 -6.50
N ASN A 241 -16.11 2.54 -7.38
CA ASN A 241 -15.20 3.27 -8.27
C ASN A 241 -14.89 4.71 -7.82
N GLN A 242 -15.33 5.14 -6.64
CA GLN A 242 -14.99 6.47 -6.11
C GLN A 242 -13.54 6.52 -5.61
N THR A 243 -12.78 7.56 -6.00
CA THR A 243 -11.38 7.74 -5.58
C THR A 243 -11.24 7.86 -4.06
N SER A 244 -12.19 8.52 -3.39
CA SER A 244 -12.21 8.64 -1.93
C SER A 244 -12.50 7.31 -1.23
N LEU A 245 -12.88 6.25 -1.95
CA LEU A 245 -13.06 4.95 -1.34
C LEU A 245 -11.72 4.33 -0.98
N TYR A 246 -10.61 4.60 -1.67
CA TYR A 246 -9.29 4.05 -1.31
C TYR A 246 -8.17 5.02 -1.70
N GLN A 247 -7.39 5.41 -0.71
CA GLN A 247 -6.24 6.30 -0.88
C GLN A 247 -5.03 5.65 -0.20
N PRO A 248 -4.05 5.11 -0.96
CA PRO A 248 -2.91 4.43 -0.37
C PRO A 248 -2.01 5.41 0.40
N THR A 249 -1.48 4.97 1.53
CA THR A 249 -0.47 5.70 2.30
C THR A 249 0.90 5.12 1.98
N LEU A 250 1.69 5.87 1.22
CA LEU A 250 3.01 5.44 0.76
C LEU A 250 4.11 6.16 1.54
N LYS A 251 5.17 5.44 1.86
CA LYS A 251 6.44 6.04 2.31
C LYS A 251 7.55 5.60 1.38
N SER A 252 8.37 6.54 0.98
CA SER A 252 9.47 6.34 0.04
C SER A 252 10.79 6.74 0.67
N SER A 253 11.82 5.93 0.44
CA SER A 253 13.21 6.22 0.78
C SER A 253 14.02 6.29 -0.50
N LEU A 254 14.82 7.33 -0.64
CA LEU A 254 15.95 7.29 -1.57
C LEU A 254 17.03 6.39 -0.99
N PHE A 255 17.59 5.52 -1.82
CA PHE A 255 18.75 4.73 -1.44
C PHE A 255 19.93 5.68 -1.28
N ILE A 256 20.30 5.94 -0.03
CA ILE A 256 21.40 6.82 0.32
C ILE A 256 22.58 5.97 0.80
N PRO A 257 23.81 6.24 0.30
CA PRO A 257 25.01 5.72 0.91
C PRO A 257 25.14 6.26 2.35
N VAL A 258 25.02 5.38 3.35
CA VAL A 258 25.29 5.71 4.76
C VAL A 258 26.80 5.95 4.91
N ASP A 259 27.25 6.72 5.91
CA ASP A 259 28.67 7.01 6.19
C ASP A 259 29.46 5.73 6.56
N VAL A 260 29.65 4.84 5.60
CA VAL A 260 30.44 3.60 5.65
C VAL A 260 31.37 3.59 4.43
N GLU A 261 32.44 2.80 4.50
CA GLU A 261 33.34 2.61 3.37
C GLU A 261 32.58 2.21 2.11
N ASP A 262 32.94 2.81 0.97
CA ASP A 262 32.31 2.54 -0.34
C ASP A 262 32.28 1.03 -0.66
N SER A 263 33.31 0.29 -0.23
CA SER A 263 33.42 -1.16 -0.38
C SER A 263 32.28 -1.95 0.25
N ILE A 264 31.84 -1.56 1.45
CA ILE A 264 30.78 -2.24 2.20
C ILE A 264 29.43 -1.94 1.59
N GLN A 265 29.26 -0.70 1.12
CA GLN A 265 28.07 -0.34 0.36
C GLN A 265 28.02 -1.24 -0.85
N ASP A 266 29.05 -1.23 -1.71
CA ASP A 266 29.17 -2.04 -2.93
C ASP A 266 28.85 -3.53 -2.72
N ILE A 267 29.30 -4.11 -1.61
CA ILE A 267 28.95 -5.48 -1.21
C ILE A 267 27.45 -5.65 -0.95
N ASP A 268 26.82 -4.77 -0.15
CA ASP A 268 25.37 -4.83 0.08
C ASP A 268 24.58 -4.69 -1.23
N LEU A 269 25.15 -3.98 -2.22
CA LEU A 269 24.55 -3.83 -3.55
C LEU A 269 24.55 -5.14 -4.33
N GLU A 270 25.64 -5.90 -4.24
CA GLU A 270 25.73 -7.23 -4.82
C GLU A 270 24.76 -8.19 -4.13
N PHE A 271 24.60 -8.11 -2.80
CA PHE A 271 23.61 -8.91 -2.08
C PHE A 271 22.17 -8.70 -2.61
N GLN A 272 21.82 -7.49 -3.06
CA GLN A 272 20.47 -7.19 -3.54
C GLN A 272 20.22 -7.55 -5.02
N ASN A 273 21.25 -7.46 -5.87
CA ASN A 273 21.10 -7.56 -7.32
C ASN A 273 21.68 -8.84 -7.93
N ASN A 274 22.68 -9.44 -7.28
CA ASN A 274 23.37 -10.59 -7.83
C ASN A 274 22.55 -11.85 -7.57
N ARG A 275 21.92 -12.37 -8.62
CA ARG A 275 21.02 -13.54 -8.55
C ARG A 275 21.72 -14.79 -8.00
N HIS A 276 23.05 -14.89 -8.10
CA HIS A 276 23.80 -16.05 -7.62
C HIS A 276 23.91 -16.11 -6.09
N ILE A 277 23.93 -14.95 -5.42
CA ILE A 277 24.12 -14.88 -3.96
C ILE A 277 22.91 -14.30 -3.22
N LYS A 278 22.06 -13.51 -3.90
CA LYS A 278 20.88 -12.85 -3.30
C LYS A 278 20.02 -13.81 -2.50
N TYR A 279 19.80 -15.00 -3.04
CA TYR A 279 18.98 -16.02 -2.40
C TYR A 279 19.57 -16.46 -1.05
N GLU A 280 20.84 -16.82 -1.05
CA GLU A 280 21.55 -17.33 0.14
C GLU A 280 21.72 -16.23 1.18
N VAL A 281 21.99 -14.99 0.76
CA VAL A 281 22.06 -13.83 1.67
C VAL A 281 20.71 -13.54 2.32
N ASN A 282 19.62 -13.59 1.54
CA ASN A 282 18.27 -13.41 2.08
C ASN A 282 17.87 -14.58 3.01
N ASP A 283 18.37 -15.78 2.77
CA ASP A 283 18.22 -16.93 3.69
C ASP A 283 18.92 -16.67 5.02
N PHE A 284 20.21 -16.35 4.97
CA PHE A 284 21.00 -15.99 6.15
C PHE A 284 20.34 -14.87 6.95
N PHE A 285 19.89 -13.80 6.27
CA PHE A 285 19.20 -12.69 6.91
C PHE A 285 17.89 -13.13 7.60
N GLN A 286 17.03 -13.90 6.93
CA GLN A 286 15.78 -14.38 7.53
C GLN A 286 16.01 -15.35 8.70
N ASP A 287 17.06 -16.16 8.65
CA ASP A 287 17.43 -17.11 9.72
C ASP A 287 18.01 -16.41 10.95
N CYS A 288 18.57 -15.21 10.79
CA CYS A 288 19.29 -14.49 11.84
C CYS A 288 18.54 -13.27 12.40
N ILE A 289 17.47 -12.83 11.75
CA ILE A 289 16.76 -11.61 12.15
C ILE A 289 16.10 -11.74 13.53
N ASN A 290 16.37 -10.77 14.42
CA ASN A 290 15.94 -10.78 15.83
C ASN A 290 16.47 -11.96 16.67
N GLU A 291 17.50 -12.68 16.19
CA GLU A 291 18.22 -13.69 16.98
C GLU A 291 19.33 -13.01 17.81
N ASP A 292 19.88 -13.74 18.78
CA ASP A 292 20.98 -13.23 19.61
C ASP A 292 22.32 -13.17 18.85
N LYS A 293 23.21 -12.26 19.27
CA LYS A 293 24.50 -12.03 18.62
C LYS A 293 25.37 -13.30 18.50
N ASP A 294 25.33 -14.18 19.51
CA ASP A 294 26.13 -15.41 19.49
C ASP A 294 25.61 -16.40 18.45
N TYR A 295 24.29 -16.52 18.33
CA TYR A 295 23.64 -17.29 17.27
C TYR A 295 23.99 -16.74 15.88
N ILE A 296 23.91 -15.42 15.70
CA ILE A 296 24.22 -14.75 14.42
C ILE A 296 25.65 -15.01 14.00
N LEU A 297 26.63 -14.81 14.90
CA LEU A 297 28.04 -15.08 14.62
C LEU A 297 28.27 -16.55 14.25
N LYS A 298 27.62 -17.48 14.95
CA LYS A 298 27.71 -18.92 14.65
C LYS A 298 27.10 -19.27 13.29
N GLN A 299 26.01 -18.64 12.88
CA GLN A 299 25.42 -18.87 11.56
C GLN A 299 26.25 -18.21 10.45
N LEU A 300 26.87 -17.06 10.72
CA LEU A 300 27.74 -16.38 9.78
C LEU A 300 28.93 -17.27 9.37
N GLU A 301 29.61 -17.89 10.34
CA GLU A 301 30.71 -18.83 10.01
C GLU A 301 30.24 -19.98 9.13
N LYS A 302 29.12 -20.62 9.49
CA LYS A 302 28.56 -21.71 8.70
C LYS A 302 28.11 -21.28 7.30
N PHE A 303 27.65 -20.04 7.18
CA PHE A 303 27.22 -19.45 5.92
C PHE A 303 28.42 -19.25 5.00
N LEU A 304 29.49 -18.63 5.50
CA LEU A 304 30.72 -18.38 4.74
C LEU A 304 31.42 -19.68 4.34
N ASP A 305 31.39 -20.71 5.19
CA ASP A 305 31.94 -22.04 4.88
C ASP A 305 31.21 -22.75 3.73
N ARG A 306 29.93 -22.46 3.51
CA ARG A 306 29.06 -23.19 2.57
C ARG A 306 28.73 -22.41 1.31
N SER A 307 28.70 -21.08 1.42
CA SER A 307 28.28 -20.19 0.35
C SER A 307 29.46 -19.89 -0.58
N PRO A 308 29.27 -19.85 -1.91
CA PRO A 308 30.28 -19.38 -2.83
C PRO A 308 30.46 -17.85 -2.79
N ILE A 309 29.88 -17.15 -1.80
CA ILE A 309 29.85 -15.68 -1.74
C ILE A 309 31.24 -15.05 -1.79
N ILE A 310 32.25 -15.66 -1.13
CA ILE A 310 33.63 -15.16 -1.14
C ILE A 310 34.23 -15.29 -2.54
N GLU A 311 33.93 -16.37 -3.26
CA GLU A 311 34.38 -16.57 -4.64
C GLU A 311 33.67 -15.61 -5.61
N VAL A 312 32.36 -15.41 -5.43
CA VAL A 312 31.55 -14.51 -6.27
C VAL A 312 31.95 -13.04 -6.05
N LEU A 313 32.30 -12.66 -4.82
CA LEU A 313 32.71 -11.33 -4.42
C LEU A 313 34.22 -11.21 -4.23
N SER A 314 35.00 -11.90 -5.09
CA SER A 314 36.47 -11.98 -4.98
C SER A 314 37.20 -10.63 -5.09
N GLU A 315 36.50 -9.59 -5.54
CA GLU A 315 37.00 -8.22 -5.61
C GLU A 315 37.00 -7.50 -4.25
N PHE A 316 36.32 -8.06 -3.25
CA PHE A 316 36.23 -7.53 -1.88
C PHE A 316 36.99 -8.42 -0.89
N THR A 317 37.37 -7.85 0.25
CA THR A 317 38.00 -8.63 1.32
C THR A 317 36.96 -9.44 2.08
N GLU A 318 37.33 -10.62 2.58
CA GLU A 318 36.44 -11.44 3.41
C GLU A 318 35.94 -10.69 4.64
N GLU A 319 36.79 -9.86 5.26
CA GLU A 319 36.40 -9.02 6.41
C GLU A 319 35.29 -8.03 6.03
N SER A 320 35.41 -7.35 4.88
CA SER A 320 34.37 -6.44 4.39
C SER A 320 33.05 -7.18 4.10
N ILE A 321 33.11 -8.41 3.58
CA ILE A 321 31.92 -9.24 3.33
C ILE A 321 31.25 -9.63 4.65
N ARG A 322 32.04 -10.04 5.64
CA ARG A 322 31.56 -10.37 6.99
C ARG A 322 30.88 -9.17 7.64
N GLU A 323 31.52 -8.01 7.56
CA GLU A 323 30.99 -6.76 8.11
C GLU A 323 29.67 -6.34 7.43
N ALA A 324 29.59 -6.46 6.10
CA ALA A 324 28.36 -6.18 5.36
C ALA A 324 27.21 -7.13 5.75
N LEU A 325 27.48 -8.44 5.89
CA LEU A 325 26.49 -9.43 6.34
C LEU A 325 26.00 -9.15 7.76
N LEU A 326 26.91 -8.83 8.68
CA LEU A 326 26.57 -8.49 10.06
C LEU A 326 25.72 -7.22 10.14
N ARG A 327 26.09 -6.16 9.42
CA ARG A 327 25.29 -4.93 9.35
C ARG A 327 23.88 -5.18 8.85
N ARG A 328 23.71 -6.10 7.91
CA ARG A 328 22.38 -6.44 7.36
C ARG A 328 21.44 -7.04 8.41
N VAL A 329 21.97 -7.83 9.35
CA VAL A 329 21.18 -8.51 10.38
C VAL A 329 21.01 -7.66 11.64
N LEU A 330 22.11 -7.13 12.15
CA LEU A 330 22.15 -6.38 13.42
C LEU A 330 21.65 -4.93 13.26
N GLY A 331 21.61 -4.45 12.02
CA GLY A 331 21.33 -3.05 11.70
C GLY A 331 22.48 -2.12 12.10
N GLU A 332 22.40 -0.87 11.66
CA GLU A 332 23.43 0.15 11.92
C GLU A 332 23.61 0.44 13.44
N LYS A 333 22.56 0.20 14.24
CA LYS A 333 22.46 0.58 15.66
C LYS A 333 23.26 -0.29 16.63
N GLU A 334 23.58 -1.54 16.29
CA GLU A 334 24.38 -2.40 17.16
C GLU A 334 25.87 -2.42 16.79
N THR A 335 26.24 -1.84 15.64
CA THR A 335 27.64 -1.70 15.21
C THR A 335 28.29 -0.39 15.67
N LEU A 336 27.50 0.58 16.12
CA LEU A 336 27.96 1.84 16.71
C LEU A 336 27.44 1.90 18.15
N GLU A 337 28.31 2.17 19.12
CA GLU A 337 27.99 2.30 20.55
C GLU A 337 27.11 3.55 20.86
N SER A 338 25.99 3.75 20.18
CA SER A 338 25.03 4.81 20.44
C SER A 338 23.77 4.23 21.09
N ASN A 339 23.65 4.47 22.40
CA ASN A 339 22.47 4.17 23.18
C ASN A 339 21.26 4.99 22.71
N ASP A 340 20.12 4.30 22.68
CA ASP A 340 18.76 4.71 22.36
C ASP A 340 18.40 4.97 20.87
N PRO A 341 17.34 4.31 20.35
CA PRO A 341 16.78 4.65 19.05
C PRO A 341 16.05 6.00 19.16
N GLU A 342 16.76 7.10 18.91
CA GLU A 342 16.09 8.37 18.66
C GLU A 342 15.15 8.16 17.46
N ILE A 343 13.84 8.35 17.67
CA ILE A 343 12.84 8.29 16.60
C ILE A 343 13.16 9.49 15.70
N LEU A 344 13.84 9.23 14.58
CA LEU A 344 14.08 10.23 13.55
C LEU A 344 12.74 10.85 13.15
N SER A 345 12.62 12.17 13.29
CA SER A 345 11.46 12.86 12.75
C SER A 345 11.42 12.69 11.23
N ASP A 346 10.24 12.84 10.60
CA ASP A 346 10.15 12.82 9.13
C ASP A 346 11.06 13.89 8.51
N GLN A 347 11.29 15.00 9.23
CA GLN A 347 12.18 16.07 8.79
C GLN A 347 13.64 15.65 8.79
N ASP A 348 14.10 15.00 9.85
CA ASP A 348 15.49 14.51 9.95
C ASP A 348 15.76 13.45 8.89
N TYR A 349 14.78 12.57 8.65
CA TYR A 349 14.85 11.56 7.60
C TYR A 349 15.03 12.18 6.20
N ARG A 350 14.23 13.20 5.87
CA ARG A 350 14.32 13.95 4.61
C ARG A 350 15.57 14.82 4.53
N TYR A 351 16.06 15.30 5.65
CA TYR A 351 17.27 16.12 5.68
C TYR A 351 18.52 15.31 5.32
N GLN A 352 18.58 14.03 5.69
CA GLN A 352 19.62 13.10 5.22
C GLN A 352 19.59 12.97 3.68
N GLU A 353 18.41 12.80 3.08
CA GLU A 353 18.21 12.78 1.61
C GLU A 353 18.71 14.08 0.96
N TYR A 354 18.34 15.22 1.54
CA TYR A 354 18.77 16.53 1.08
C TYR A 354 20.30 16.65 1.06
N LYS A 355 21.01 16.26 2.13
CA LYS A 355 22.47 16.38 2.19
C LYS A 355 23.20 15.60 1.10
N VAL A 356 22.70 14.42 0.76
CA VAL A 356 23.33 13.56 -0.27
C VAL A 356 23.08 14.09 -1.67
N LEU A 357 21.87 14.56 -1.94
CA LEU A 357 21.56 15.25 -3.20
C LEU A 357 22.35 16.56 -3.33
N GLU A 358 22.52 17.28 -2.22
CA GLU A 358 23.34 18.48 -2.14
C GLU A 358 24.82 18.14 -2.42
N ALA A 359 25.36 17.07 -1.86
CA ALA A 359 26.76 16.68 -2.06
C ALA A 359 27.08 16.27 -3.51
N GLY A 360 26.08 15.85 -4.29
CA GLY A 360 26.30 15.40 -5.68
C GLY A 360 27.04 14.07 -5.75
N VAL A 361 26.52 13.07 -5.03
CA VAL A 361 27.13 11.74 -4.94
C VAL A 361 26.95 10.95 -6.25
N ASN A 362 27.94 10.13 -6.59
CA ASN A 362 27.92 9.22 -7.72
C ASN A 362 28.33 7.80 -7.29
N ASN A 363 27.44 6.84 -7.42
CA ASN A 363 27.68 5.40 -7.21
C ASN A 363 26.75 4.55 -8.09
N LYS A 364 26.62 3.25 -7.81
CA LYS A 364 25.77 2.33 -8.58
C LYS A 364 24.28 2.71 -8.59
N TYR A 365 23.76 3.30 -7.52
CA TYR A 365 22.33 3.63 -7.38
C TYR A 365 22.00 5.08 -7.58
N ILE A 366 22.94 5.98 -7.30
CA ILE A 366 22.76 7.42 -7.48
C ILE A 366 23.77 7.94 -8.50
N LYS A 367 23.28 8.55 -9.57
CA LYS A 367 24.09 9.25 -10.56
C LYS A 367 23.62 10.70 -10.61
N THR A 368 24.54 11.60 -10.31
CA THR A 368 24.27 13.03 -10.28
C THR A 368 25.28 13.82 -11.11
N GLU A 369 24.77 14.86 -11.76
CA GLU A 369 25.57 15.86 -12.45
C GLU A 369 25.23 17.24 -11.88
N THR A 370 26.22 17.87 -11.26
CA THR A 370 26.08 19.21 -10.69
C THR A 370 26.37 20.26 -11.75
N THR A 371 25.43 21.17 -11.98
CA THR A 371 25.65 22.34 -12.83
C THR A 371 25.91 23.58 -11.98
N GLU A 372 27.05 24.22 -12.22
CA GLU A 372 27.42 25.50 -11.60
C GLU A 372 26.40 26.59 -11.95
N ILE A 373 25.81 27.23 -10.94
CA ILE A 373 24.77 28.24 -11.17
C ILE A 373 25.29 29.50 -11.86
N ASN A 374 26.61 29.74 -11.78
CA ASN A 374 27.28 30.85 -12.46
C ASN A 374 27.15 30.79 -13.99
N ASN A 375 26.79 29.64 -14.55
CA ASN A 375 26.49 29.48 -15.97
C ASN A 375 25.10 30.03 -16.36
N TYR A 376 24.25 30.36 -15.38
CA TYR A 376 22.92 30.91 -15.59
C TYR A 376 22.88 32.44 -15.43
N SER A 377 21.76 33.06 -15.81
CA SER A 377 21.61 34.51 -15.71
C SER A 377 21.71 35.00 -14.25
N PRO A 378 22.14 36.27 -14.02
CA PRO A 378 22.19 36.85 -12.67
C PRO A 378 20.86 36.79 -11.92
N MET A 379 19.74 36.77 -12.66
CA MET A 379 18.41 36.61 -12.08
C MET A 379 18.23 35.26 -11.39
N VAL A 380 18.80 34.18 -11.93
CA VAL A 380 18.70 32.82 -11.37
C VAL A 380 19.68 32.65 -10.20
N ASN A 381 20.94 33.09 -10.40
CA ASN A 381 22.01 33.00 -9.39
C ASN A 381 21.64 33.72 -8.07
N LYS A 382 20.79 34.75 -8.14
CA LYS A 382 20.25 35.42 -6.96
C LYS A 382 19.46 34.50 -6.01
N TYR A 383 18.76 33.48 -6.54
CA TYR A 383 17.82 32.65 -5.77
C TYR A 383 18.27 31.21 -5.58
N ILE A 384 19.15 30.71 -6.45
CA ILE A 384 19.58 29.31 -6.51
C ILE A 384 21.09 29.28 -6.36
N ASN A 385 21.60 28.36 -5.53
CA ASN A 385 23.02 28.13 -5.34
C ASN A 385 23.58 27.13 -6.36
N LYS A 386 22.85 26.04 -6.62
CA LYS A 386 23.22 25.00 -7.58
C LYS A 386 22.01 24.18 -8.01
N ILE A 387 22.14 23.55 -9.16
CA ILE A 387 21.17 22.59 -9.69
C ILE A 387 21.90 21.26 -9.88
N VAL A 388 21.36 20.20 -9.30
CA VAL A 388 21.89 18.85 -9.42
C VAL A 388 20.91 18.03 -10.23
N ARG A 389 21.33 17.58 -11.41
CA ARG A 389 20.57 16.63 -12.23
C ARG A 389 20.80 15.24 -11.66
N VAL A 390 19.72 14.57 -11.29
CA VAL A 390 19.74 13.18 -10.83
C VAL A 390 19.36 12.31 -12.02
N GLU A 391 20.36 11.68 -12.65
CA GLU A 391 20.14 10.82 -13.83
C GLU A 391 19.56 9.46 -13.46
N SER A 392 19.90 8.98 -12.26
CA SER A 392 19.41 7.71 -11.77
C SER A 392 19.48 7.74 -10.25
N ILE A 393 18.38 7.41 -9.58
CA ILE A 393 18.37 7.20 -8.14
C ILE A 393 17.47 6.03 -7.79
N LEU A 394 17.98 5.03 -7.06
CA LEU A 394 17.13 3.96 -6.57
C LEU A 394 16.23 4.48 -5.46
N GLN A 395 14.94 4.19 -5.59
CA GLN A 395 13.93 4.54 -4.61
C GLN A 395 13.15 3.30 -4.21
N THR A 396 13.08 3.06 -2.90
CA THR A 396 12.20 2.06 -2.30
C THR A 396 10.89 2.75 -1.90
N THR A 397 9.75 2.25 -2.38
CA THR A 397 8.42 2.76 -2.00
C THR A 397 7.61 1.64 -1.36
N ALA A 398 7.19 1.85 -0.11
CA ALA A 398 6.43 0.89 0.69
C ALA A 398 4.99 1.37 0.93
N LEU A 399 4.03 0.44 0.85
CA LEU A 399 2.67 0.67 1.31
C LEU A 399 2.65 0.51 2.84
N THR A 400 2.32 1.59 3.53
CA THR A 400 2.28 1.63 5.00
C THR A 400 0.87 1.60 5.56
N GLY A 401 -0.14 1.74 4.71
CA GLY A 401 -1.55 1.75 5.06
C GLY A 401 -2.38 2.30 3.92
N PHE A 402 -3.62 2.64 4.22
CA PHE A 402 -4.49 3.39 3.33
C PHE A 402 -5.54 4.12 4.16
N SER A 403 -6.18 5.11 3.55
CA SER A 403 -7.35 5.78 4.12
C SER A 403 -8.54 5.73 3.17
N ARG A 404 -9.70 6.05 3.74
CA ARG A 404 -10.97 6.22 3.02
C ARG A 404 -11.62 7.50 3.50
N ARG A 405 -12.38 8.15 2.62
CA ARG A 405 -13.14 9.37 2.90
C ARG A 405 -12.29 10.54 3.42
N GLY A 406 -11.03 10.64 2.98
CA GLY A 406 -10.11 11.66 3.49
C GLY A 406 -9.84 11.54 4.99
N GLY A 407 -10.06 10.36 5.59
CA GLY A 407 -9.52 10.06 6.91
C GLY A 407 -8.00 10.03 6.88
N SER A 408 -7.38 10.26 8.03
CA SER A 408 -5.94 10.06 8.21
C SER A 408 -5.69 8.74 8.95
N SER A 409 -4.61 8.07 8.57
CA SER A 409 -4.15 6.87 9.25
C SER A 409 -2.73 7.16 9.71
N ASP A 410 -2.52 7.21 11.02
CA ASP A 410 -1.16 7.22 11.57
C ASP A 410 -0.45 5.91 11.18
N LEU A 411 0.88 5.88 11.24
CA LEU A 411 1.66 4.73 10.78
C LEU A 411 1.24 3.43 11.47
N LYS A 412 0.92 3.46 12.77
CA LYS A 412 0.52 2.27 13.54
C LYS A 412 -0.83 1.72 13.07
N LYS A 413 -1.83 2.59 12.91
CA LYS A 413 -3.16 2.24 12.37
C LYS A 413 -3.04 1.78 10.92
N GLY A 414 -2.22 2.45 10.11
CA GLY A 414 -1.94 2.11 8.72
C GLY A 414 -1.43 0.68 8.60
N LYS A 415 -0.35 0.35 9.32
CA LYS A 415 0.23 -1.00 9.34
C LYS A 415 -0.81 -2.04 9.78
N LYS A 416 -1.62 -1.72 10.80
CA LYS A 416 -2.69 -2.61 11.28
C LYS A 416 -3.75 -2.91 10.21
N LEU A 417 -4.10 -1.96 9.33
CA LEU A 417 -5.06 -2.23 8.25
C LEU A 417 -4.53 -3.25 7.24
N LEU A 418 -3.22 -3.35 7.06
CA LEU A 418 -2.60 -4.26 6.10
C LEU A 418 -2.55 -5.71 6.58
N TRP A 419 -2.64 -5.92 7.89
CA TRP A 419 -2.52 -7.22 8.56
C TRP A 419 -3.80 -7.60 9.32
N ARG A 420 -4.21 -8.85 9.24
CA ARG A 420 -5.22 -9.42 10.13
C ARG A 420 -4.61 -9.66 11.50
N ASN A 421 -3.46 -10.35 11.53
CA ASN A 421 -2.68 -10.59 12.73
C ASN A 421 -1.24 -10.16 12.47
N MET A 422 -0.90 -8.92 12.81
CA MET A 422 0.48 -8.45 12.66
C MET A 422 1.41 -9.25 13.59
N PRO A 423 2.50 -9.83 13.08
CA PRO A 423 3.47 -10.55 13.91
C PRO A 423 4.09 -9.64 14.98
N SER A 424 4.41 -10.21 16.14
CA SER A 424 5.08 -9.46 17.22
C SER A 424 6.57 -9.21 16.93
N SER A 425 7.23 -10.10 16.20
CA SER A 425 8.65 -10.00 15.82
C SER A 425 8.98 -10.95 14.64
N GLY A 426 10.15 -10.76 14.02
CA GLY A 426 10.76 -11.67 13.03
C GLY A 426 10.10 -11.74 11.64
N ARG A 427 8.92 -11.15 11.46
CA ARG A 427 8.12 -11.22 10.21
C ARG A 427 7.26 -9.98 9.97
N ARG A 428 7.59 -8.85 10.60
CA ARG A 428 6.88 -7.58 10.43
C ARG A 428 7.33 -6.96 9.11
N TRP A 429 6.74 -7.38 8.00
CA TRP A 429 7.07 -6.85 6.68
C TRP A 429 5.97 -5.99 6.07
N LEU A 430 6.36 -5.14 5.12
CA LEU A 430 5.43 -4.33 4.31
C LEU A 430 5.69 -4.55 2.82
N PRO A 431 4.67 -4.49 1.96
CA PRO A 431 4.86 -4.64 0.53
C PRO A 431 5.53 -3.37 -0.02
N ALA A 432 6.61 -3.54 -0.76
CA ALA A 432 7.38 -2.44 -1.33
C ALA A 432 7.86 -2.75 -2.75
N THR A 433 8.24 -1.71 -3.49
CA THR A 433 8.88 -1.83 -4.79
C THR A 433 10.10 -0.93 -4.83
N GLN A 434 11.16 -1.43 -5.46
CA GLN A 434 12.37 -0.68 -5.78
C GLN A 434 12.33 -0.30 -7.26
N ASN A 435 12.49 0.99 -7.57
CA ASN A 435 12.59 1.49 -8.94
C ASN A 435 13.66 2.56 -9.02
N TYR A 436 14.32 2.66 -10.17
CA TYR A 436 15.18 3.80 -10.47
C TYR A 436 14.31 4.96 -10.96
N GLY A 437 14.50 6.13 -10.36
CA GLY A 437 13.91 7.39 -10.76
C GLY A 437 14.96 8.34 -11.33
N GLU A 438 14.46 9.44 -11.90
CA GLU A 438 15.26 10.57 -12.38
C GLU A 438 14.67 11.83 -11.75
N GLY A 439 15.46 12.90 -11.65
CA GLY A 439 14.98 14.13 -11.03
C GLY A 439 15.90 15.33 -11.17
N LEU A 440 15.41 16.46 -10.65
CA LEU A 440 16.17 17.70 -10.51
C LEU A 440 16.13 18.11 -9.05
N PHE A 441 17.30 18.22 -8.43
CA PHE A 441 17.46 18.81 -7.12
C PHE A 441 17.92 20.26 -7.27
N ILE A 442 17.23 21.18 -6.60
CA ILE A 442 17.52 22.61 -6.65
C ILE A 442 17.90 23.05 -5.23
N ASP A 443 19.15 23.48 -5.06
CA ASP A 443 19.58 24.08 -3.81
C ASP A 443 19.31 25.59 -3.86
N PHE A 444 18.39 26.05 -3.01
CA PHE A 444 18.03 27.46 -2.94
C PHE A 444 19.00 28.23 -2.05
N ASN A 445 19.26 29.50 -2.40
CA ASN A 445 20.11 30.38 -1.62
C ASN A 445 19.52 30.62 -0.23
N SER A 446 20.07 29.91 0.77
CA SER A 446 19.53 29.92 2.12
C SER A 446 19.63 31.28 2.83
N GLU A 447 20.63 32.10 2.49
CA GLU A 447 20.78 33.46 3.02
C GLU A 447 19.70 34.38 2.46
N TYR A 448 19.47 34.30 1.15
CA TYR A 448 18.38 35.02 0.49
C TYR A 448 17.02 34.67 1.12
N LEU A 449 16.74 33.37 1.29
CA LEU A 449 15.50 32.89 1.89
C LEU A 449 15.35 33.39 3.33
N LYS A 450 16.39 33.29 4.17
CA LYS A 450 16.38 33.80 5.55
C LYS A 450 16.05 35.28 5.60
N ASN A 451 16.70 36.10 4.78
CA ASN A 451 16.43 37.55 4.76
C ASN A 451 14.98 37.85 4.31
N HIS A 452 14.43 37.07 3.38
CA HIS A 452 13.08 37.28 2.86
C HIS A 452 11.96 36.69 3.74
N THR A 453 12.25 35.72 4.63
CA THR A 453 11.29 35.28 5.67
C THR A 453 10.87 36.43 6.58
N SER A 454 11.72 37.44 6.74
CA SER A 454 11.50 38.56 7.65
C SER A 454 10.50 39.59 7.11
N VAL A 455 10.16 39.52 5.82
CA VAL A 455 9.21 40.41 5.16
C VAL A 455 7.78 40.13 5.65
N GLN A 456 7.06 41.18 6.05
CA GLN A 456 5.74 41.08 6.67
C GLN A 456 4.73 40.27 5.85
N GLY A 457 4.62 40.52 4.54
CA GLY A 457 3.71 39.79 3.67
C GLY A 457 4.03 38.29 3.54
N VAL A 458 5.30 37.90 3.68
CA VAL A 458 5.72 36.49 3.69
C VAL A 458 5.31 35.82 4.99
N LYS A 459 5.53 36.49 6.14
CA LYS A 459 5.09 36.01 7.46
C LYS A 459 3.58 35.77 7.52
N GLU A 460 2.80 36.72 7.00
CA GLU A 460 1.34 36.60 6.96
C GLU A 460 0.89 35.42 6.09
N ARG A 461 1.57 35.21 4.95
CA ARG A 461 1.27 34.08 4.07
C ARG A 461 1.62 32.74 4.72
N LEU A 462 2.78 32.64 5.37
CA LEU A 462 3.22 31.45 6.10
C LEU A 462 2.24 31.11 7.22
N ALA A 463 1.89 32.09 8.07
CA ALA A 463 0.91 31.92 9.13
C ALA A 463 -0.45 31.44 8.60
N LYS A 464 -0.88 31.91 7.41
CA LYS A 464 -2.12 31.44 6.78
C LYS A 464 -2.02 29.98 6.31
N ILE A 465 -0.86 29.56 5.80
CA ILE A 465 -0.61 28.16 5.38
C ILE A 465 -0.62 27.26 6.61
N GLU A 466 0.14 27.60 7.66
CA GLU A 466 0.18 26.88 8.93
C GLU A 466 -1.22 26.75 9.55
N ASN A 467 -1.98 27.84 9.62
CA ASN A 467 -3.34 27.82 10.16
C ASN A 467 -4.33 26.97 9.33
N ASN A 468 -4.15 26.88 8.01
CA ASN A 468 -4.99 26.03 7.17
C ASN A 468 -4.64 24.55 7.36
N LEU A 469 -3.36 24.25 7.54
CA LEU A 469 -2.88 22.88 7.77
C LEU A 469 -3.30 22.36 9.15
N LEU A 470 -3.23 23.20 10.20
CA LEU A 470 -3.75 22.86 11.54
C LEU A 470 -5.26 22.61 11.56
N LYS A 471 -6.00 23.10 10.56
CA LYS A 471 -7.45 22.86 10.41
C LYS A 471 -7.77 21.60 9.63
N GLU A 472 -6.83 21.06 8.86
CA GLU A 472 -6.96 19.75 8.23
C GLU A 472 -6.48 18.69 9.21
N ASP A 473 -7.35 17.76 9.61
CA ASP A 473 -7.04 16.57 10.43
C ASP A 473 -6.15 15.55 9.67
N ASN A 474 -5.18 16.05 8.91
CA ASN A 474 -4.22 15.30 8.13
C ASN A 474 -2.98 15.07 8.99
N ALA A 475 -2.90 13.86 9.56
CA ALA A 475 -1.77 13.39 10.38
C ALA A 475 -0.38 13.53 9.72
N PHE A 476 -0.31 13.82 8.41
CA PHE A 476 0.94 14.09 7.69
C PHE A 476 1.61 15.41 8.12
N PHE A 477 0.85 16.43 8.53
CA PHE A 477 1.37 17.78 8.79
C PHE A 477 1.48 18.15 10.27
N ASN A 478 1.02 17.29 11.17
CA ASN A 478 0.96 17.60 12.61
C ASN A 478 2.36 17.71 13.27
N ASP A 479 3.40 17.15 12.66
CA ASP A 479 4.78 17.15 13.18
C ASP A 479 5.77 17.94 12.29
N VAL A 480 5.27 18.77 11.36
CA VAL A 480 6.14 19.52 10.44
C VAL A 480 6.47 20.91 11.02
N ASN A 481 7.70 21.08 11.51
CA ASN A 481 8.30 22.40 11.71
C ASN A 481 8.58 23.03 10.33
N PHE A 482 7.70 23.91 9.85
CA PHE A 482 7.85 24.51 8.53
C PHE A 482 9.05 25.44 8.48
N SER A 483 10.04 25.07 7.67
CA SER A 483 11.10 25.98 7.22
C SER A 483 10.87 26.30 5.74
N ILE A 484 11.34 27.47 5.28
CA ILE A 484 11.26 27.79 3.84
C ILE A 484 11.99 26.76 2.97
N LYS A 485 12.96 26.02 3.52
CA LYS A 485 13.63 24.92 2.81
C LYS A 485 12.69 23.74 2.52
N LEU A 486 11.69 23.50 3.36
CA LEU A 486 10.68 22.45 3.18
C LEU A 486 9.59 22.84 2.17
N LEU A 487 9.36 24.13 1.93
CA LEU A 487 8.40 24.61 0.93
C LEU A 487 8.76 24.24 -0.52
N PHE A 488 10.01 23.85 -0.77
CA PHE A 488 10.52 23.49 -2.09
C PHE A 488 10.88 22.00 -2.24
N THR A 489 10.67 21.19 -1.21
CA THR A 489 10.98 19.74 -1.21
C THR A 489 9.69 18.92 -1.15
N HIS A 490 8.81 19.08 -2.14
CA HIS A 490 7.76 18.11 -2.48
C HIS A 490 7.42 18.15 -3.97
#